data_AF-A0A7C7ZH48-F1
#
_entry.id   AF-A0A7C7ZH48-F1
#
_cell.length_a   1.000
_cell.length_b   1.000
_cell.length_c   1.000
_cell.angle_alpha   90.00
_cell.angle_beta   90.00
_cell.angle_gamma   90.00
#
_symmetry.space_group_name_H-M   'P 1'
#
loop_
_entity.id
_entity.type
_entity.pdbx_description
1 polymer ?
#
loop_
_entity_poly.entity_id
_entity_poly.type
_entity_poly.pdbx_seq_one_letter_code
_entity_poly.pdbx_strand_id
1 'polypeptide(L)'
;MIESNDADLTFKEVAWNFVEVFDDLEVAQINEILIKNVPLERLKFFNQYANEFSDVADIGDAVRKRVPNLMLIGYLLRVLEERLLPDTAEQRKTS
;
A
#
# COMPACT_ATOMS: atom_id res chain seq x y z
N MET A 1 -29.05 -12.72 12.82
CA MET A 1 -28.84 -11.61 11.88
C MET A 1 -27.57 -10.91 12.33
N ILE A 2 -26.48 -11.07 11.59
CA ILE A 2 -25.34 -10.17 11.71
C ILE A 2 -25.65 -9.09 10.68
N GLU A 3 -26.02 -7.90 11.15
CA GLU A 3 -26.09 -6.72 10.30
C GLU A 3 -24.64 -6.38 9.93
N SER A 4 -24.23 -6.78 8.73
CA SER A 4 -23.04 -6.25 8.08
C SER A 4 -23.33 -4.78 7.77
N ASN A 5 -22.90 -3.90 8.66
CA ASN A 5 -22.87 -2.47 8.41
C ASN A 5 -21.73 -2.15 7.43
N ASP A 6 -21.89 -2.59 6.17
CA ASP A 6 -21.12 -2.10 5.03
C ASP A 6 -21.61 -0.67 4.72
N ALA A 7 -21.30 0.26 5.62
CA ALA A 7 -21.32 1.66 5.27
C ALA A 7 -20.20 1.88 4.26
N ASP A 8 -20.52 2.44 3.09
CA ASP A 8 -19.53 2.94 2.13
C ASP A 8 -18.61 3.92 2.88
N LEU A 9 -17.45 3.43 3.32
CA LEU A 9 -16.45 4.26 3.97
C LEU A 9 -16.03 5.33 2.99
N THR A 10 -16.12 6.59 3.40
CA THR A 10 -15.58 7.67 2.59
C THR A 10 -14.07 7.47 2.41
N PHE A 11 -13.50 7.94 1.29
CA PHE A 11 -12.05 7.84 1.04
C PHE A 11 -11.21 8.33 2.23
N LYS A 12 -11.69 9.36 2.92
CA LYS A 12 -11.06 9.92 4.12
C LYS A 12 -11.07 8.94 5.30
N GLU A 13 -12.17 8.23 5.53
CA GLU A 13 -12.27 7.24 6.61
C GLU A 13 -11.42 6.00 6.33
N VAL A 14 -11.38 5.55 5.07
CA VAL A 14 -10.46 4.46 4.65
C VAL A 14 -9.01 4.87 4.87
N ALA A 15 -8.62 6.09 4.48
CA ALA A 15 -7.27 6.59 4.70
C ALA A 15 -6.92 6.68 6.20
N TRP A 16 -7.87 7.11 7.05
CA TRP A 16 -7.66 7.16 8.50
C TRP A 16 -7.54 5.78 9.13
N ASN A 17 -8.42 4.84 8.80
CA ASN A 17 -8.34 3.46 9.28
C ASN A 17 -7.00 2.82 8.88
N PHE A 18 -6.51 3.12 7.69
CA PHE A 18 -5.21 2.65 7.23
C PHE A 18 -4.06 3.26 8.03
N VAL A 19 -4.12 4.55 8.35
CA VAL A 19 -3.13 5.22 9.21
C VAL A 19 -3.14 4.65 10.62
N GLU A 20 -4.31 4.44 11.22
CA GLU A 20 -4.45 3.87 12.58
C GLU A 20 -3.85 2.46 12.66
N VAL A 21 -4.16 1.60 11.69
CA VAL A 21 -3.58 0.25 11.62
C VAL A 21 -2.05 0.28 11.49
N PHE A 22 -1.49 1.28 10.79
CA PHE A 22 -0.04 1.41 10.65
C PHE A 22 0.64 2.10 11.84
N ASP A 23 -0.03 3.03 12.53
CA ASP A 23 0.47 3.70 13.75
C ASP A 23 0.55 2.73 14.94
N ASP A 24 -0.34 1.74 14.98
CA ASP A 24 -0.34 0.68 16.01
C ASP A 24 0.75 -0.40 15.78
N LEU A 25 1.44 -0.37 14.63
CA LEU A 25 2.50 -1.33 14.32
C LEU A 25 3.87 -0.83 14.79
N GLU A 26 4.52 -1.65 15.61
CA GLU A 26 5.91 -1.44 15.98
C GLU A 26 6.82 -1.53 14.74
N VAL A 27 7.92 -0.76 14.73
CA VAL A 27 8.88 -0.73 13.61
C VAL A 27 9.35 -2.13 13.21
N ALA A 28 9.50 -3.03 14.20
CA ALA A 28 9.87 -4.43 13.95
C ALA A 28 8.80 -5.20 13.15
N GLN A 29 7.52 -4.98 13.45
CA GLN A 29 6.40 -5.61 12.76
C GLN A 29 6.25 -5.07 11.34
N ILE A 30 6.42 -3.75 11.15
CA ILE A 30 6.47 -3.13 9.83
C ILE A 30 7.58 -3.78 9.00
N ASN A 31 8.80 -3.86 9.53
CA ASN A 31 9.93 -4.48 8.84
C ASN A 31 9.65 -5.95 8.47
N GLU A 32 9.01 -6.72 9.35
CA GLU A 32 8.64 -8.11 9.07
C GLU A 32 7.64 -8.22 7.91
N ILE A 33 6.61 -7.38 7.89
CA ILE A 33 5.62 -7.31 6.79
C ILE A 33 6.32 -6.96 5.47
N LEU A 34 7.23 -5.98 5.51
CA LEU A 34 7.97 -5.55 4.32
C LEU A 34 8.87 -6.66 3.78
N ILE A 35 9.65 -7.32 4.64
CA ILE A 35 10.54 -8.42 4.23
C ILE A 35 9.76 -9.57 3.59
N LYS A 36 8.56 -9.88 4.10
CA LYS A 36 7.73 -10.99 3.58
C LYS A 36 7.01 -10.68 2.28
N ASN A 37 6.72 -9.40 2.00
CA ASN A 37 5.81 -9.02 0.92
C ASN A 37 6.44 -8.11 -0.14
N VAL A 38 7.60 -7.52 0.14
CA VAL A 38 8.23 -6.52 -0.73
C VAL A 38 9.68 -6.94 -1.03
N PRO A 39 10.02 -7.21 -2.30
CA PRO A 39 11.41 -7.45 -2.69
C PRO A 39 12.31 -6.25 -2.33
N LEU A 40 13.54 -6.51 -1.90
CA LEU A 40 14.49 -5.47 -1.51
C LEU A 40 14.76 -4.48 -2.65
N GLU A 41 14.80 -4.98 -3.89
CA GLU A 41 14.98 -4.17 -5.10
C GLU A 41 13.85 -3.15 -5.28
N ARG A 42 12.61 -3.50 -4.89
CA ARG A 42 11.47 -2.57 -4.93
C ARG A 42 11.63 -1.46 -3.90
N LEU A 43 12.09 -1.78 -2.69
CA LEU A 43 12.36 -0.78 -1.65
C LEU A 43 13.47 0.20 -2.07
N LYS A 44 14.54 -0.31 -2.68
CA LYS A 44 15.62 0.52 -3.25
C LYS A 44 15.10 1.42 -4.36
N PHE A 45 14.31 0.87 -5.28
CA PHE A 45 13.69 1.62 -6.36
C PHE A 45 12.81 2.77 -5.84
N PHE A 46 11.92 2.53 -4.86
CA PHE A 46 11.06 3.58 -4.32
C PHE A 46 11.85 4.72 -3.69
N ASN A 47 12.92 4.41 -2.94
CA ASN A 47 13.78 5.44 -2.36
C ASN A 47 14.53 6.24 -3.42
N GLN A 48 15.11 5.57 -4.41
CA GLN A 48 15.83 6.26 -5.49
C GLN A 48 14.89 7.13 -6.33
N TYR A 49 13.79 6.54 -6.80
CA TYR A 49 12.81 7.24 -7.62
C TYR A 49 12.22 8.44 -6.88
N ALA A 50 11.84 8.29 -5.61
CA ALA A 50 11.28 9.39 -4.83
C ALA A 50 12.26 10.55 -4.67
N ASN A 51 13.56 10.27 -4.47
CA ASN A 51 14.58 11.30 -4.38
C ASN A 51 14.75 12.04 -5.71
N GLU A 52 14.96 11.30 -6.80
CA GLU A 52 15.12 11.87 -8.15
C GLU A 52 13.88 12.64 -8.59
N PHE A 53 12.69 12.09 -8.37
CA PHE A 53 11.42 12.75 -8.65
C PHE A 53 11.26 14.03 -7.84
N SER A 54 11.59 14.00 -6.55
CA SER A 54 11.46 15.19 -5.69
C SER A 54 12.41 16.31 -6.09
N ASP A 55 13.62 15.97 -6.56
CA ASP A 55 14.58 16.93 -7.11
C ASP A 55 14.05 17.62 -8.37
N VAL A 56 13.41 16.85 -9.26
CA VAL A 56 12.88 17.38 -10.53
C VAL A 56 11.59 18.16 -10.34
N ALA A 57 10.72 17.71 -9.43
CA ALA A 57 9.40 18.28 -9.22
C ALA A 57 9.38 19.48 -8.24
N ASP A 58 10.53 19.83 -7.65
CA ASP A 58 10.67 20.89 -6.64
C ASP A 58 9.66 20.78 -5.49
N ILE A 59 9.39 19.54 -5.06
CA ILE A 59 8.50 19.27 -3.94
C ILE A 59 9.32 19.31 -2.65
N GLY A 60 9.01 20.27 -1.78
CA GLY A 60 9.79 20.54 -0.57
C GLY A 60 10.05 19.32 0.34
N ASP A 61 11.07 19.43 1.18
CA ASP A 61 11.65 18.31 1.95
C ASP A 61 10.66 17.52 2.81
N ALA A 62 9.62 18.17 3.32
CA ALA A 62 8.59 17.50 4.11
C ALA A 62 7.80 16.47 3.27
N VAL A 63 7.52 16.79 2.01
CA VAL A 63 6.81 15.91 1.09
C VAL A 63 7.76 14.84 0.55
N ARG A 64 8.99 15.23 0.18
CA ARG A 64 10.07 14.31 -0.27
C ARG A 64 10.22 13.09 0.65
N LYS A 65 10.26 13.31 1.97
CA LYS A 65 10.40 12.23 2.97
C LYS A 65 9.20 11.27 3.03
N ARG A 66 8.03 11.69 2.54
CA ARG A 66 6.78 10.91 2.59
C ARG A 66 6.52 10.12 1.30
N VAL A 67 7.04 10.59 0.16
CA VAL A 67 6.82 9.94 -1.15
C VAL A 67 7.21 8.45 -1.16
N PRO A 68 8.38 8.01 -0.64
CA PRO A 68 8.73 6.59 -0.62
C PRO A 68 7.71 5.74 0.13
N ASN A 69 7.22 6.24 1.26
CA ASN A 69 6.23 5.53 2.09
C ASN A 69 4.87 5.45 1.38
N LEU A 70 4.44 6.51 0.69
CA LEU A 70 3.21 6.49 -0.09
C LEU A 70 3.29 5.49 -1.26
N MET A 71 4.43 5.42 -1.95
CA MET A 71 4.65 4.43 -3.00
C MET A 71 4.62 3.00 -2.46
N LEU A 72 5.22 2.79 -1.28
CA LEU A 72 5.23 1.51 -0.61
C LEU A 72 3.82 1.04 -0.24
N ILE A 73 3.00 1.93 0.32
CA ILE A 73 1.60 1.67 0.63
C ILE A 73 0.83 1.29 -0.63
N GLY A 74 0.95 2.08 -1.70
CA GLY A 74 0.30 1.78 -2.97
C GLY A 74 0.72 0.42 -3.54
N TYR A 75 1.98 0.05 -3.39
CA TYR A 75 2.47 -1.27 -3.79
C TYR A 75 1.86 -2.41 -2.95
N LEU A 76 1.79 -2.25 -1.63
CA LEU A 76 1.19 -3.26 -0.76
C LEU A 76 -0.29 -3.48 -1.07
N LEU A 77 -1.04 -2.39 -1.30
CA LEU A 77 -2.43 -2.48 -1.76
C LEU A 77 -2.55 -3.24 -3.07
N ARG A 78 -1.68 -2.94 -4.04
CA ARG A 78 -1.66 -3.64 -5.33
C ARG A 78 -1.36 -5.14 -5.19
N VAL A 79 -0.41 -5.51 -4.34
CA VAL A 79 -0.07 -6.93 -4.07
C VAL A 79 -1.24 -7.63 -3.38
N LEU A 80 -1.93 -6.96 -2.45
CA LEU A 80 -3.12 -7.49 -1.81
C LEU A 80 -4.26 -7.71 -2.80
N GLU A 81 -4.54 -6.74 -3.68
CA GLU A 81 -5.51 -6.89 -4.76
C GLU A 81 -5.19 -8.10 -5.64
N GLU A 82 -3.95 -8.25 -6.09
CA GLU A 82 -3.52 -9.38 -6.93
C GLU A 82 -3.73 -10.74 -6.25
N ARG A 83 -3.58 -10.80 -4.92
CA ARG A 83 -3.76 -12.04 -4.14
C ARG A 83 -5.21 -12.33 -3.76
N LEU A 84 -6.05 -11.28 -3.65
CA LEU A 84 -7.46 -11.38 -3.25
C LEU A 84 -8.39 -11.56 -4.45
N LEU A 85 -7.95 -11.24 -5.67
CA LEU A 85 -8.72 -11.52 -6.87
C LEU A 85 -8.91 -13.05 -7.01
N PRO A 86 -10.16 -13.56 -7.02
CA PRO A 86 -10.40 -14.97 -7.26
C PRO A 86 -9.89 -15.34 -8.66
N ASP A 87 -9.34 -16.54 -8.81
CA ASP A 87 -8.89 -17.11 -10.08
C ASP A 87 -10.05 -17.14 -11.09
N THR A 88 -10.29 -16.01 -11.76
CA THR A 88 -11.36 -15.83 -12.75
C THR A 88 -11.06 -16.54 -14.07
N ALA A 89 -9.94 -17.26 -14.13
CA ALA A 89 -9.55 -18.10 -15.26
C ALA A 89 -10.38 -19.40 -15.38
N GLU A 90 -11.03 -19.86 -14.32
CA GLU A 90 -11.85 -21.10 -14.37
C GLU A 90 -13.29 -20.88 -14.85
N GLN A 91 -13.80 -19.65 -14.90
CA GLN A 91 -15.19 -19.37 -15.29
C GLN A 91 -15.42 -19.19 -16.80
N ARG A 92 -14.37 -19.27 -17.64
CA ARG A 92 -14.47 -19.09 -19.10
C ARG A 92 -14.42 -20.38 -19.93
N LYS A 93 -14.42 -21.57 -19.30
CA LYS A 93 -14.41 -22.86 -20.02
C LYS A 93 -15.75 -23.62 -19.99
N THR A 94 -16.79 -23.05 -19.40
CA THR A 94 -18.14 -23.62 -19.38
C THR A 94 -19.18 -22.55 -19.68
N SER A 95 -19.17 -22.03 -20.91
CA SER A 95 -20.33 -21.40 -21.55
C SER A 95 -20.21 -21.57 -23.05
#